data_AF-A0A8C9JYZ4-F1
#
_entry.id   AF-A0A8C9JYZ4-F1
#
_cell.length_a   1.000
_cell.length_b   1.000
_cell.length_c   1.000
_cell.angle_alpha   90.00
_cell.angle_beta   90.00
_cell.angle_gamma   90.00
#
_symmetry.space_group_name_H-M   'P 1'
#
loop_
_entity.id
_entity.type
_entity.pdbx_description
1 polymer ?
#
loop_
_entity_poly.entity_id
_entity_poly.type
_entity_poly.pdbx_seq_one_letter_code
_entity_poly.pdbx_strand_id
1 'polypeptide(L)'
;MQAGKPILYSYFRSSCSWRVRIALALKSIDYEMIPINLIKDGGQQLAIIEYLEETRPTPRLLPQDPKKRALVRMISDLIASGIQPLQNLSVLNQVGQENQLTWAQKVITSGFNALEQILRSTAGKYCVGDEVSMADLCLVPQVANAERFKVDFTPYPTISHINKTLLALEAFQVSHPCRQPDTPPELRA
;
A
#
# COMPACT_ATOMS: atom_id res chain seq x y z
N MET A 1 -29.78 -10.06 14.17
CA MET A 1 -29.57 -8.98 13.18
C MET A 1 -28.55 -9.47 12.18
N GLN A 2 -28.88 -9.54 10.89
CA GLN A 2 -27.84 -9.72 9.87
C GLN A 2 -26.96 -8.46 9.93
N ALA A 3 -25.68 -8.64 10.23
CA ALA A 3 -24.72 -7.55 10.14
C ALA A 3 -24.66 -7.10 8.68
N GLY A 4 -24.83 -5.79 8.44
CA GLY A 4 -24.69 -5.21 7.10
C GLY A 4 -23.27 -5.37 6.55
N LYS A 5 -23.08 -5.07 5.26
CA LYS A 5 -21.74 -5.08 4.65
C LYS A 5 -20.82 -4.09 5.37
N PRO A 6 -19.53 -4.41 5.56
CA PRO A 6 -18.53 -3.44 6.01
C PRO A 6 -18.52 -2.20 5.11
N ILE A 7 -18.33 -1.03 5.71
CA ILE A 7 -18.22 0.24 4.97
C ILE A 7 -16.75 0.68 4.98
N LEU A 8 -16.19 0.90 3.80
CA LEU A 8 -14.86 1.48 3.62
C LEU A 8 -14.98 2.94 3.13
N TYR A 9 -14.58 3.87 4.00
CA TYR A 9 -14.35 5.25 3.61
C TYR A 9 -13.01 5.34 2.87
N SER A 10 -13.06 5.69 1.57
CA SER A 10 -11.91 5.55 0.67
C SER A 10 -11.78 6.76 -0.26
N TYR A 11 -10.59 6.94 -0.80
CA TYR A 11 -10.32 7.80 -1.95
C TYR A 11 -9.56 6.97 -3.00
N PHE A 12 -9.96 7.00 -4.27
CA PHE A 12 -9.41 6.11 -5.31
C PHE A 12 -7.88 6.14 -5.35
N ARG A 13 -7.30 7.36 -5.26
CA ARG A 13 -5.87 7.63 -5.39
C ARG A 13 -5.10 7.62 -4.06
N SER A 14 -5.75 7.31 -2.95
CA SER A 14 -5.11 7.15 -1.64
C SER A 14 -4.36 5.82 -1.59
N SER A 15 -3.03 5.88 -1.45
CA SER A 15 -2.21 4.68 -1.31
C SER A 15 -2.59 3.88 -0.06
N CYS A 16 -2.84 4.60 1.04
CA CYS A 16 -3.39 4.10 2.29
C CYS A 16 -4.71 3.32 2.13
N SER A 17 -5.68 3.89 1.41
CA SER A 17 -6.96 3.22 1.16
C SER A 17 -6.78 1.98 0.27
N TRP A 18 -5.87 2.04 -0.70
CA TRP A 18 -5.59 0.90 -1.57
C TRP A 18 -5.07 -0.32 -0.79
N ARG A 19 -4.24 -0.13 0.26
CA ARG A 19 -3.79 -1.22 1.16
C ARG A 19 -4.97 -2.04 1.69
N VAL A 20 -6.01 -1.35 2.16
CA VAL A 20 -7.22 -1.99 2.73
C VAL A 20 -8.07 -2.64 1.64
N ARG A 21 -8.20 -2.00 0.46
CA ARG A 21 -8.92 -2.60 -0.67
C ARG A 21 -8.28 -3.91 -1.12
N ILE A 22 -6.95 -3.98 -1.15
CA ILE A 22 -6.22 -5.24 -1.45
C ILE A 22 -6.51 -6.28 -0.37
N ALA A 23 -6.44 -5.92 0.92
CA ALA A 23 -6.73 -6.84 2.02
C ALA A 23 -8.15 -7.42 1.94
N LEU A 24 -9.16 -6.57 1.71
CA LEU A 24 -10.55 -6.99 1.55
C LEU A 24 -10.72 -7.93 0.36
N ALA A 25 -10.08 -7.62 -0.78
CA ALA A 25 -10.12 -8.47 -1.96
C ALA A 25 -9.46 -9.85 -1.72
N LEU A 26 -8.28 -9.88 -1.09
CA LEU A 26 -7.59 -11.14 -0.74
C LEU A 26 -8.41 -11.99 0.24
N LYS A 27 -9.12 -11.37 1.17
CA LYS A 27 -9.99 -12.05 2.14
C LYS A 27 -11.38 -12.38 1.58
N SER A 28 -11.65 -12.04 0.31
CA SER A 28 -12.97 -12.18 -0.33
C SER A 28 -14.11 -11.57 0.49
N ILE A 29 -13.85 -10.41 1.11
CA ILE A 29 -14.84 -9.68 1.90
C ILE A 29 -15.52 -8.67 0.99
N ASP A 30 -16.81 -8.87 0.76
CA ASP A 30 -17.67 -7.89 0.10
C ASP A 30 -17.88 -6.68 1.03
N TYR A 31 -17.83 -5.46 0.47
CA TYR A 31 -17.89 -4.21 1.23
C TYR A 31 -18.52 -3.10 0.40
N GLU A 32 -19.07 -2.11 1.08
CA GLU A 32 -19.55 -0.88 0.46
C GLU A 32 -18.48 0.20 0.56
N MET A 33 -18.22 0.89 -0.55
CA MET A 33 -17.28 2.01 -0.57
C MET A 33 -18.03 3.33 -0.50
N ILE A 34 -17.66 4.17 0.46
CA ILE A 34 -18.09 5.57 0.52
C ILE A 34 -16.89 6.44 0.15
N PRO A 35 -16.90 7.11 -1.02
CA PRO A 35 -15.86 8.04 -1.39
C PRO A 35 -15.79 9.22 -0.43
N ILE A 36 -14.62 9.47 0.16
CA ILE A 36 -14.31 10.70 0.87
C ILE A 36 -13.19 11.41 0.12
N ASN A 37 -13.37 12.70 -0.13
CA ASN A 37 -12.29 13.53 -0.65
C ASN A 37 -11.27 13.81 0.49
N LEU A 38 -10.29 12.91 0.65
CA LEU A 38 -9.31 12.90 1.74
C LEU A 38 -8.22 13.99 1.60
N ILE A 39 -8.54 15.17 1.08
CA ILE A 39 -7.58 16.29 0.97
C ILE A 39 -7.09 16.76 2.36
N LYS A 40 -7.78 16.40 3.45
CA LYS A 40 -7.52 16.98 4.78
C LYS A 40 -6.81 16.08 5.78
N ASP A 41 -7.16 14.80 5.94
CA ASP A 41 -6.62 13.99 7.06
C ASP A 41 -6.31 12.54 6.63
N GLY A 42 -5.02 12.17 6.63
CA GLY A 42 -4.59 10.79 6.40
C GLY A 42 -4.89 9.91 7.62
N GLY A 43 -5.63 8.81 7.42
CA GLY A 43 -5.90 7.85 8.50
C GLY A 43 -4.75 6.86 8.76
N GLN A 44 -4.85 6.07 9.83
CA GLN A 44 -4.04 4.85 10.03
C GLN A 44 -4.76 3.63 9.44
N GLN A 45 -4.10 2.80 8.62
CA GLN A 45 -4.74 1.64 7.96
C GLN A 45 -4.13 0.29 8.31
N LEU A 46 -2.96 0.23 8.96
CA LEU A 46 -2.37 -1.06 9.38
C LEU A 46 -3.22 -1.75 10.45
N ALA A 47 -3.80 -0.98 11.38
CA ALA A 47 -4.73 -1.51 12.38
C ALA A 47 -5.93 -2.23 11.76
N ILE A 48 -6.44 -1.74 10.62
CA ILE A 48 -7.54 -2.39 9.89
C ILE A 48 -7.06 -3.74 9.33
N ILE A 49 -5.86 -3.79 8.73
CA ILE A 49 -5.34 -5.04 8.16
C ILE A 49 -5.06 -6.07 9.25
N GLU A 50 -4.49 -5.68 10.40
CA GLU A 50 -4.30 -6.56 11.55
C GLU A 50 -5.65 -7.06 12.10
N TYR A 51 -6.65 -6.19 12.23
CA TYR A 51 -8.01 -6.61 12.63
C TYR A 51 -8.62 -7.62 11.65
N LEU A 52 -8.46 -7.42 10.34
CA LEU A 52 -8.92 -8.36 9.32
C LEU A 52 -8.16 -9.69 9.40
N GLU A 53 -6.86 -9.66 9.68
CA GLU A 53 -6.06 -10.87 9.89
C GLU A 53 -6.54 -11.68 11.10
N GLU A 54 -6.80 -11.00 12.23
CA GLU A 54 -7.27 -11.65 13.46
C GLU A 54 -8.67 -12.24 13.32
N THR A 55 -9.56 -11.56 12.59
CA THR A 55 -10.99 -11.93 12.52
C THR A 55 -11.36 -12.75 11.30
N ARG A 56 -10.54 -12.75 10.24
CA ARG A 56 -10.70 -13.55 9.02
C ARG A 56 -9.33 -14.15 8.67
N PRO A 57 -8.91 -15.25 9.31
CA PRO A 57 -7.50 -15.70 9.28
C PRO A 57 -7.02 -16.26 7.94
N THR A 58 -7.89 -16.53 6.96
CA THR A 58 -7.54 -17.16 5.69
C THR A 58 -8.03 -16.32 4.50
N PRO A 59 -7.22 -16.13 3.44
CA PRO A 59 -5.77 -16.39 3.37
C PRO A 59 -5.01 -15.47 4.33
N ARG A 60 -3.85 -15.90 4.83
CA ARG A 60 -3.08 -15.15 5.82
C ARG A 60 -2.41 -13.94 5.19
N LEU A 61 -2.38 -12.82 5.93
CA LEU A 61 -1.59 -11.64 5.58
C LEU A 61 -0.34 -11.52 6.46
N LEU A 62 -0.23 -12.35 7.49
CA LEU A 62 0.96 -12.48 8.31
C LEU A 62 1.34 -13.95 8.45
N PRO A 63 2.63 -14.30 8.36
CA PRO A 63 3.08 -15.68 8.54
C PRO A 63 2.83 -16.16 9.98
N GLN A 64 2.95 -17.46 10.21
CA GLN A 64 2.86 -18.02 11.57
C GLN A 64 4.13 -17.78 12.37
N ASP A 65 5.31 -17.93 11.75
CA ASP A 65 6.60 -17.76 12.40
C ASP A 65 6.77 -16.31 12.92
N PRO A 66 6.91 -16.10 14.24
CA PRO A 66 7.10 -14.78 14.83
C PRO A 66 8.26 -13.99 14.21
N LYS A 67 9.35 -14.64 13.80
CA LYS A 67 10.49 -13.98 13.18
C LYS A 67 10.10 -13.40 11.81
N LYS A 68 9.43 -14.20 10.98
CA LYS A 68 8.90 -13.72 9.69
C LYS A 68 7.82 -12.65 9.88
N ARG A 69 6.98 -12.76 10.92
CA ARG A 69 5.98 -11.73 11.25
C ARG A 69 6.63 -10.39 11.57
N ALA A 70 7.73 -10.41 12.33
CA ALA A 70 8.50 -9.22 12.62
C ALA A 70 9.07 -8.57 11.34
N LEU A 71 9.57 -9.37 10.40
CA LEU A 71 10.04 -8.88 9.10
C LEU A 71 8.92 -8.22 8.29
N VAL A 72 7.74 -8.85 8.22
CA VAL A 72 6.59 -8.29 7.52
C VAL A 72 6.21 -6.94 8.12
N ARG A 73 6.09 -6.86 9.45
CA ARG A 73 5.74 -5.60 10.13
C ARG A 73 6.80 -4.53 9.96
N MET A 74 8.08 -4.89 10.06
CA MET A 74 9.20 -3.97 9.83
C MET A 74 9.11 -3.31 8.45
N ILE A 75 8.83 -4.09 7.39
CA ILE A 75 8.67 -3.55 6.04
C ILE A 75 7.40 -2.70 5.93
N SER A 76 6.28 -3.19 6.48
CA SER A 76 5.02 -2.45 6.50
C SER A 76 5.18 -1.09 7.19
N ASP A 77 5.85 -1.04 8.34
CA ASP A 77 6.08 0.18 9.12
C ASP A 77 7.10 1.11 8.47
N LEU A 78 8.16 0.57 7.86
CA LEU A 78 9.09 1.37 7.06
C LEU A 78 8.32 2.17 6.01
N ILE A 79 7.38 1.54 5.31
CA ILE A 79 6.56 2.20 4.30
C ILE A 79 5.49 3.11 4.94
N ALA A 80 4.70 2.57 5.87
CA ALA A 80 3.51 3.23 6.40
C ALA A 80 3.82 4.37 7.38
N SER A 81 4.98 4.33 8.03
CA SER A 81 5.42 5.31 9.03
C SER A 81 6.64 6.09 8.54
N GLY A 82 7.59 5.43 7.87
CA GLY A 82 8.84 6.04 7.43
C GLY A 82 8.80 6.75 6.07
N ILE A 83 7.88 6.39 5.17
CA ILE A 83 7.80 6.97 3.83
C ILE A 83 6.48 7.72 3.63
N GLN A 84 5.36 7.02 3.76
CA GLN A 84 4.04 7.53 3.36
C GLN A 84 3.65 8.84 4.08
N PRO A 85 3.83 9.00 5.40
CA PRO A 85 3.38 10.22 6.06
C PRO A 85 4.09 11.47 5.55
N LEU A 86 5.38 11.36 5.22
CA LEU A 86 6.23 12.47 4.80
C LEU A 86 5.96 12.96 3.37
N GLN A 87 5.29 12.14 2.55
CA GLN A 87 4.83 12.50 1.20
C GLN A 87 3.30 12.57 1.10
N ASN A 88 2.60 12.63 2.24
CA ASN A 88 1.17 12.86 2.29
C ASN A 88 0.83 14.27 1.78
N LEU A 89 -0.33 14.43 1.15
CA LEU A 89 -0.79 15.72 0.63
C LEU A 89 -0.81 16.85 1.69
N SER A 90 -1.20 16.56 2.94
CA SER A 90 -1.21 17.57 4.00
C SER A 90 0.19 18.09 4.35
N VAL A 91 1.20 17.22 4.28
CA VAL A 91 2.62 17.58 4.47
C VAL A 91 3.15 18.31 3.24
N LEU A 92 2.86 17.80 2.03
CA LEU A 92 3.30 18.45 0.79
C LEU A 92 2.71 19.87 0.67
N ASN A 93 1.47 20.09 1.08
CA ASN A 93 0.87 21.43 1.10
C ASN A 93 1.64 22.40 2.01
N GLN A 94 2.20 21.92 3.13
CA GLN A 94 3.04 22.72 4.02
C GLN A 94 4.46 22.95 3.46
N VAL A 95 5.00 22.00 2.69
CA VAL A 95 6.30 22.13 2.01
C VAL A 95 6.28 23.24 0.94
N GLY A 96 5.10 23.55 0.39
CA GLY A 96 4.90 24.58 -0.63
C GLY A 96 5.10 24.05 -2.06
N GLN A 97 4.31 24.55 -3.00
CA GLN A 97 4.15 24.01 -4.37
C GLN A 97 5.48 23.80 -5.11
N GLU A 98 6.42 24.74 -4.97
CA GLU A 98 7.71 24.71 -5.66
C GLU A 98 8.60 23.52 -5.22
N ASN A 99 8.45 23.06 -3.98
CA ASN A 99 9.31 22.04 -3.38
C ASN A 99 8.62 20.67 -3.19
N GLN A 100 7.32 20.54 -3.49
CA GLN A 100 6.58 19.30 -3.22
C GLN A 100 7.18 18.08 -3.95
N LEU A 101 7.51 18.27 -5.23
CA LEU A 101 8.03 17.17 -6.05
C LEU A 101 9.40 16.70 -5.55
N THR A 102 10.33 17.63 -5.35
CA THR A 102 11.69 17.32 -4.88
C THR A 102 11.68 16.72 -3.48
N TRP A 103 10.80 17.22 -2.59
CA TRP A 103 10.60 16.65 -1.27
C TRP A 103 10.08 15.21 -1.32
N ALA A 104 9.00 14.97 -2.07
CA ALA A 104 8.42 13.64 -2.20
C ALA A 104 9.43 12.65 -2.79
N GLN A 105 10.18 13.05 -3.83
CA GLN A 105 11.24 12.25 -4.42
C GLN A 105 12.34 11.91 -3.41
N LYS A 106 12.81 12.88 -2.62
CA LYS A 106 13.85 12.67 -1.60
C LYS A 106 13.39 11.69 -0.51
N VAL A 107 12.16 11.86 -0.02
CA VAL A 107 11.55 10.97 0.98
C VAL A 107 11.47 9.53 0.44
N ILE A 108 10.94 9.38 -0.78
CA ILE A 108 10.72 8.07 -1.38
C ILE A 108 12.04 7.38 -1.70
N THR A 109 12.99 8.08 -2.34
CA THR A 109 14.30 7.49 -2.67
C THR A 109 15.07 7.07 -1.42
N SER A 110 15.06 7.89 -0.35
CA SER A 110 15.64 7.51 0.94
C SER A 110 15.03 6.23 1.50
N GLY A 111 13.69 6.14 1.52
CA GLY A 111 12.98 4.95 1.98
C GLY A 111 13.20 3.72 1.12
N PHE A 112 13.21 3.88 -0.22
CA PHE A 112 13.44 2.79 -1.16
C PHE A 112 14.88 2.29 -1.14
N ASN A 113 15.87 3.16 -0.87
CA ASN A 113 17.25 2.73 -0.65
C ASN A 113 17.35 1.74 0.52
N ALA A 114 16.68 2.03 1.64
CA ALA A 114 16.66 1.12 2.79
C ALA A 114 15.83 -0.14 2.50
N LEU A 115 14.65 0.01 1.91
CA LEU A 115 13.75 -1.10 1.61
C LEU A 115 14.38 -2.09 0.62
N GLU A 116 15.00 -1.63 -0.46
CA GLU A 116 15.67 -2.47 -1.44
C GLU A 116 16.78 -3.31 -0.79
N GLN A 117 17.54 -2.74 0.15
CA GLN A 117 18.57 -3.48 0.90
C GLN A 117 17.97 -4.55 1.81
N ILE A 118 16.88 -4.25 2.50
CA ILE A 118 16.16 -5.22 3.34
C ILE A 118 15.64 -6.38 2.47
N LEU A 119 15.01 -6.06 1.34
CA LEU A 119 14.39 -7.06 0.46
C LEU A 119 15.40 -8.05 -0.12
N ARG A 120 16.68 -7.68 -0.30
CA ARG A 120 17.74 -8.63 -0.69
C ARG A 120 17.89 -9.81 0.26
N SER A 121 17.51 -9.64 1.53
CA SER A 121 17.62 -10.66 2.57
C SER A 121 16.30 -11.33 2.93
N THR A 122 15.16 -10.69 2.65
CA THR A 122 13.84 -11.18 3.06
C THR A 122 13.00 -11.72 1.91
N ALA A 123 13.21 -11.22 0.69
CA ALA A 123 12.35 -11.53 -0.43
C ALA A 123 12.58 -12.95 -0.97
N GLY A 124 11.48 -13.60 -1.30
CA GLY A 124 11.44 -14.73 -2.25
C GLY A 124 10.69 -14.25 -3.50
N LYS A 125 9.55 -14.86 -3.80
CA LYS A 125 8.60 -14.36 -4.80
C LYS A 125 7.99 -13.00 -4.43
N TYR A 126 7.83 -12.72 -3.14
CA TYR A 126 7.22 -11.51 -2.59
C TYR A 126 8.14 -10.86 -1.55
N CYS A 127 7.68 -9.81 -0.84
CA CYS A 127 8.49 -9.06 0.13
C CYS A 127 9.13 -9.93 1.22
N VAL A 128 8.42 -10.97 1.69
CA VAL A 128 8.90 -11.91 2.71
C VAL A 128 8.60 -13.34 2.28
N GLY A 129 9.58 -14.02 1.68
CA GLY A 129 9.41 -15.37 1.13
C GLY A 129 8.44 -15.42 -0.05
N ASP A 130 7.65 -16.48 -0.13
CA ASP A 130 6.88 -16.84 -1.34
C ASP A 130 5.36 -16.72 -1.20
N GLU A 131 4.87 -16.19 -0.07
CA GLU A 131 3.45 -15.92 0.19
C GLU A 131 3.20 -14.40 0.30
N VAL A 132 2.05 -13.94 -0.23
CA VAL A 132 1.65 -12.53 -0.12
C VAL A 132 1.39 -12.18 1.34
N SER A 133 1.89 -11.03 1.77
CA SER A 133 1.83 -10.55 3.14
C SER A 133 1.48 -9.07 3.23
N MET A 134 1.22 -8.56 4.44
CA MET A 134 0.94 -7.13 4.68
C MET A 134 2.04 -6.20 4.15
N ALA A 135 3.29 -6.67 4.02
CA ALA A 135 4.38 -5.91 3.42
C ALA A 135 4.10 -5.60 1.93
N ASP A 136 3.57 -6.58 1.19
CA ASP A 136 3.22 -6.47 -0.22
C ASP A 136 2.03 -5.53 -0.45
N LEU A 137 1.05 -5.59 0.47
CA LEU A 137 -0.09 -4.66 0.50
C LEU A 137 0.37 -3.22 0.70
N CYS A 138 1.48 -2.99 1.39
CA CYS A 138 2.07 -1.67 1.57
C CYS A 138 2.95 -1.25 0.39
N LEU A 139 3.68 -2.20 -0.21
CA LEU A 139 4.61 -1.96 -1.31
C LEU A 139 3.91 -1.41 -2.54
N VAL A 140 2.91 -2.11 -3.08
CA VAL A 140 2.29 -1.75 -4.37
C VAL A 140 1.74 -0.32 -4.38
N PRO A 141 0.94 0.11 -3.38
CA PRO A 141 0.47 1.48 -3.34
C PRO A 141 1.58 2.52 -3.17
N GLN A 142 2.70 2.16 -2.53
CA GLN A 142 3.84 3.05 -2.38
C GLN A 142 4.66 3.17 -3.67
N VAL A 143 4.79 2.09 -4.44
CA VAL A 143 5.40 2.11 -5.78
C VAL A 143 4.58 2.99 -6.72
N ALA A 144 3.25 2.89 -6.72
CA ALA A 144 2.39 3.77 -7.52
C ALA A 144 2.54 5.26 -7.14
N ASN A 145 2.75 5.57 -5.85
CA ASN A 145 3.08 6.94 -5.45
C ASN A 145 4.45 7.37 -6.00
N ALA A 146 5.46 6.50 -5.94
CA ALA A 146 6.79 6.77 -6.47
C ALA A 146 6.78 7.04 -7.99
N GLU A 147 6.01 6.26 -8.75
CA GLU A 147 5.76 6.49 -10.18
C GLU A 147 5.10 7.86 -10.42
N ARG A 148 4.07 8.20 -9.64
CA ARG A 148 3.40 9.51 -9.72
C ARG A 148 4.36 10.68 -9.49
N PHE A 149 5.33 10.51 -8.59
CA PHE A 149 6.37 11.50 -8.31
C PHE A 149 7.61 11.34 -9.22
N LYS A 150 7.53 10.53 -10.28
CA LYS A 150 8.58 10.35 -11.30
C LYS A 150 9.93 9.94 -10.69
N VAL A 151 9.90 9.08 -9.66
CA VAL A 151 11.12 8.51 -9.06
C VAL A 151 11.75 7.53 -10.05
N ASP A 152 13.08 7.54 -10.16
CA ASP A 152 13.84 6.55 -10.94
C ASP A 152 13.88 5.21 -10.22
N PHE A 153 13.52 4.15 -10.93
CA PHE A 153 13.48 2.78 -10.41
C PHE A 153 14.71 1.94 -10.77
N THR A 154 15.63 2.47 -11.59
CA THR A 154 16.88 1.78 -11.97
C THR A 154 17.65 1.23 -10.75
N PRO A 155 17.74 1.93 -9.61
CA PRO A 155 18.43 1.42 -8.42
C PRO A 155 17.66 0.34 -7.64
N TYR A 156 16.39 0.05 -7.99
CA TYR A 156 15.45 -0.75 -7.19
C TYR A 156 14.90 -1.98 -7.93
N PRO A 157 15.78 -2.91 -8.38
CA PRO A 157 15.35 -4.06 -9.17
C PRO A 157 14.45 -5.04 -8.41
N THR A 158 14.67 -5.24 -7.11
CA THR A 158 13.88 -6.17 -6.29
C THR A 158 12.47 -5.63 -6.05
N ILE A 159 12.37 -4.36 -5.65
CA ILE A 159 11.09 -3.65 -5.55
C ILE A 159 10.32 -3.73 -6.87
N SER A 160 10.98 -3.44 -7.99
CA SER A 160 10.35 -3.44 -9.31
C SER A 160 9.84 -4.84 -9.71
N HIS A 161 10.62 -5.88 -9.45
CA HIS A 161 10.24 -7.26 -9.72
C HIS A 161 9.03 -7.70 -8.89
N ILE A 162 9.07 -7.48 -7.58
CA ILE A 162 7.97 -7.85 -6.68
C ILE A 162 6.70 -7.09 -7.06
N ASN A 163 6.79 -5.78 -7.31
CA ASN A 163 5.64 -4.97 -7.74
C ASN A 163 4.99 -5.53 -9.02
N LYS A 164 5.78 -5.84 -10.04
CA LYS A 164 5.28 -6.45 -11.28
C LYS A 164 4.58 -7.78 -11.00
N THR A 165 5.17 -8.63 -10.15
CA THR A 165 4.59 -9.93 -9.78
C THR A 165 3.27 -9.78 -9.03
N LEU A 166 3.15 -8.79 -8.13
CA LEU A 166 1.93 -8.52 -7.37
C LEU A 166 0.81 -7.94 -8.24
N LEU A 167 1.13 -7.03 -9.17
CA LEU A 167 0.14 -6.44 -10.09
C LEU A 167 -0.49 -7.44 -11.06
N ALA A 168 0.12 -8.62 -11.24
CA ALA A 168 -0.48 -9.72 -12.01
C ALA A 168 -1.60 -10.45 -11.24
N LEU A 169 -1.72 -10.26 -9.92
CA LEU A 169 -2.73 -10.92 -9.09
C LEU A 169 -4.07 -10.17 -9.14
N GLU A 170 -5.17 -10.91 -9.27
CA GLU A 170 -6.52 -10.35 -9.39
C GLU A 170 -6.87 -9.39 -8.25
N ALA A 171 -6.52 -9.73 -6.99
CA ALA A 171 -6.80 -8.88 -5.83
C ALA A 171 -6.17 -7.48 -5.94
N PHE A 172 -5.01 -7.35 -6.59
CA PHE A 172 -4.35 -6.05 -6.82
C PHE A 172 -4.95 -5.31 -8.02
N GLN A 173 -5.52 -6.03 -9.00
CA GLN A 173 -6.19 -5.45 -10.16
C GLN A 173 -7.58 -4.90 -9.82
N VAL A 174 -8.41 -5.67 -9.10
CA VAL A 174 -9.77 -5.24 -8.73
C VAL A 174 -9.77 -4.08 -7.73
N SER A 175 -8.71 -3.97 -6.92
CA SER A 175 -8.51 -2.89 -5.95
C SER A 175 -7.81 -1.65 -6.52
N HIS A 176 -7.36 -1.71 -7.78
CA HIS A 176 -6.54 -0.70 -8.43
C HIS A 176 -7.23 0.68 -8.48
N PRO A 177 -6.51 1.80 -8.29
CA PRO A 177 -7.07 3.15 -8.31
C PRO A 177 -7.90 3.47 -9.55
N CYS A 178 -7.58 2.89 -10.72
CA CYS A 178 -8.31 3.12 -11.98
C CYS A 178 -9.66 2.39 -12.08
N ARG A 179 -10.01 1.55 -11.12
CA ARG A 179 -11.24 0.71 -11.14
C ARG A 179 -12.16 0.98 -9.96
N GLN A 180 -12.01 2.13 -9.30
CA GLN A 180 -12.80 2.49 -8.13
C GLN A 180 -14.01 3.36 -8.52
N PRO A 181 -15.11 3.34 -7.76
CA PRO A 181 -16.32 4.11 -8.07
C PRO A 181 -16.06 5.61 -8.28
N ASP A 182 -15.14 6.19 -7.50
CA ASP A 182 -14.75 7.60 -7.54
C ASP A 182 -13.57 7.91 -8.48
N THR A 183 -13.15 6.95 -9.31
CA THR A 183 -12.11 7.19 -10.34
C THR A 183 -12.66 8.16 -11.40
N PRO A 184 -11.98 9.29 -11.65
CA PRO A 184 -12.32 10.19 -12.75
C PRO A 184 -12.34 9.46 -14.10
N PRO A 185 -13.29 9.76 -15.01
CA PRO A 185 -13.44 9.04 -16.28
C PRO A 185 -12.15 8.94 -17.10
N GLU A 186 -11.33 9.99 -17.11
CA GLU A 186 -10.06 10.08 -17.84
C GLU A 186 -8.94 9.19 -17.26
N LEU A 187 -9.12 8.68 -16.04
CA LEU A 187 -8.18 7.79 -15.37
C LEU A 187 -8.70 6.34 -15.27
N ARG A 188 -9.86 6.02 -15.84
CA ARG A 188 -10.41 4.66 -15.84
C ARG A 188 -9.70 3.79 -16.88
N ALA A 189 -9.43 2.55 -16.48
CA ALA A 189 -8.87 1.50 -17.33
C ALA A 189 -9.98 0.69 -18.01
#